data_AF-A0A0T5ZEH0-F1
#
_entry.id   AF-A0A0T5ZEH0-F1
#
_cell.length_a   1.000
_cell.length_b   1.000
_cell.length_c   1.000
_cell.angle_alpha   90.00
_cell.angle_beta   90.00
_cell.angle_gamma   90.00
#
_symmetry.space_group_name_H-M   'P 1'
#
loop_
_entity.id
_entity.type
_entity.pdbx_description
1 polymer ?
#
loop_
_entity_poly.entity_id
_entity_poly.type
_entity_poly.pdbx_seq_one_letter_code
_entity_poly.pdbx_strand_id
1 'polypeptide(L)' 'MKKHFPPDEMRKDLDNLLAKINALEVSAPDDYQKGIVKVLRVLVEGQIHSINEFEHLKKAIDLVTLQLFDTQNKINS' A
#
# COMPACT_ATOMS: atom_id res chain seq x y z
N MET A 1 -16.32 -12.42 -7.43
CA MET A 1 -14.95 -12.31 -6.89
C MET A 1 -15.05 -11.74 -5.48
N LYS A 2 -14.82 -12.58 -4.45
CA LYS A 2 -14.61 -12.10 -3.06
C LYS A 2 -13.22 -11.46 -3.03
N LYS A 3 -12.89 -10.39 -2.30
CA LYS A 3 -13.49 -9.60 -1.22
C LYS A 3 -12.77 -8.24 -1.39
N HIS A 4 -13.46 -7.10 -1.49
CA HIS A 4 -12.74 -5.82 -1.37
C HIS A 4 -12.10 -5.84 0.01
N PHE A 5 -10.76 -5.99 0.07
CA PHE A 5 -10.03 -5.87 1.31
C PHE A 5 -9.82 -4.38 1.54
N PRO A 6 -10.31 -3.80 2.66
CA PRO A 6 -10.08 -2.39 2.94
C PRO A 6 -8.58 -2.09 2.97
N PRO A 7 -8.13 -0.94 2.40
CA PRO A 7 -6.73 -0.54 2.44
C PRO A 7 -6.12 -0.57 3.85
N ASP A 8 -6.91 -0.19 4.87
CA ASP A 8 -6.49 -0.20 6.27
C ASP A 8 -6.27 -1.61 6.83
N GLU A 9 -7.11 -2.57 6.43
CA GLU A 9 -6.89 -3.98 6.81
C GLU A 9 -5.63 -4.53 6.13
N MET A 10 -5.38 -4.19 4.85
CA MET A 10 -4.16 -4.58 4.15
C MET A 10 -2.91 -3.97 4.79
N ARG A 11 -2.94 -2.68 5.13
CA ARG A 11 -1.84 -2.00 5.84
C ARG A 11 -1.53 -2.68 7.16
N LYS A 12 -2.56 -2.95 7.97
CA LYS A 12 -2.39 -3.63 9.26
C LYS A 12 -1.75 -5.01 9.11
N ASP A 13 -2.14 -5.78 8.09
CA ASP A 13 -1.53 -7.09 7.84
C ASP A 13 -0.07 -6.96 7.39
N LEU A 14 0.26 -5.95 6.58
CA LEU A 14 1.64 -5.66 6.18
C LEU A 14 2.49 -5.16 7.35
N ASP A 15 1.96 -4.35 8.25
CA ASP A 15 2.65 -3.92 9.48
C ASP A 15 2.96 -5.12 10.39
N ASN A 16 2.00 -6.04 10.53
CA ASN A 16 2.20 -7.29 11.25
C ASN A 16 3.27 -8.17 10.58
N LEU A 17 3.31 -8.21 9.25
CA LEU A 17 4.36 -8.91 8.50
C LEU A 17 5.73 -8.26 8.70
N LEU A 18 5.81 -6.93 8.66
CA LEU A 18 7.04 -6.18 8.90
C LEU A 18 7.57 -6.45 10.30
N ALA A 19 6.70 -6.46 11.32
CA ALA A 19 7.09 -6.82 12.69
C ALA A 19 7.68 -8.24 12.79
N LYS A 20 7.08 -9.21 12.10
CA LYS A 20 7.60 -10.59 12.04
C LYS A 20 8.94 -10.67 11.29
N ILE A 21 9.08 -9.94 10.19
CA ILE A 21 10.34 -9.84 9.42
C ILE A 21 11.45 -9.26 10.29
N ASN A 22 11.15 -8.24 11.11
CA ASN A 22 12.11 -7.67 12.05
C ASN A 22 12.55 -8.70 13.10
N ALA A 23 11.63 -9.51 13.63
CA ALA A 23 11.98 -10.61 14.53
C ALA A 23 12.83 -11.69 13.83
N LEU A 24 12.56 -11.99 12.56
CA LEU A 24 13.36 -12.92 11.75
C LEU A 24 14.78 -12.39 11.52
N GLU A 25 14.97 -11.08 11.35
CA GLU A 25 16.30 -10.50 11.15
C GLU A 25 17.19 -10.69 12.38
N VAL A 26 16.60 -10.52 13.57
CA VAL A 26 17.30 -10.68 14.85
C VAL A 26 17.65 -12.15 15.13
N SER A 27 16.79 -13.08 14.72
CA SER A 27 16.95 -14.52 14.95
C SER A 27 17.70 -15.27 13.83
N ALA A 28 18.05 -14.59 12.75
CA ALA A 28 18.74 -15.21 11.62
C ALA A 28 20.16 -15.70 12.02
N PRO A 29 20.47 -17.00 11.84
CA PRO A 29 21.71 -17.62 12.30
C PRO A 29 22.92 -17.34 11.39
N ASP A 30 22.70 -16.94 10.14
CA ASP A 30 23.75 -16.72 9.15
C ASP A 30 23.43 -15.55 8.20
N ASP A 31 24.45 -15.12 7.45
CA ASP A 31 24.35 -13.96 6.57
C ASP A 31 23.46 -14.21 5.34
N TYR A 32 23.32 -15.47 4.91
CA TYR A 32 22.42 -15.82 3.82
C TYR A 32 20.96 -15.61 4.23
N GLN A 33 20.58 -16.10 5.41
CA GLN A 33 19.25 -15.90 5.98
C GLN A 33 18.97 -14.42 6.26
N LYS A 34 19.96 -13.67 6.79
CA LYS A 34 19.84 -12.20 6.91
C LYS A 34 19.63 -11.53 5.55
N GLY A 35 20.29 -11.99 4.50
CA GLY A 35 20.10 -11.52 3.13
C GLY A 35 18.66 -11.72 2.65
N ILE A 36 18.10 -12.91 2.87
CA ILE A 36 16.69 -13.22 2.53
C ILE A 36 15.75 -12.29 3.31
N VAL A 37 15.96 -12.13 4.62
CA VAL A 37 15.11 -11.27 5.46
C VAL A 37 15.12 -9.81 4.98
N LYS A 38 16.27 -9.30 4.54
CA LYS A 38 16.36 -7.95 3.94
C LYS A 38 15.55 -7.83 2.66
N VAL A 39 15.60 -8.83 1.78
CA VAL A 39 14.76 -8.85 0.56
C VAL A 39 13.28 -8.83 0.93
N LEU A 40 12.86 -9.64 1.91
CA LEU A 40 11.47 -9.66 2.38
C LEU A 40 11.04 -8.31 2.93
N ARG A 41 11.90 -7.62 3.70
CA ARG A 41 11.63 -6.28 4.23
C ARG A 41 11.35 -5.29 3.10
N VAL A 42 12.24 -5.20 2.12
CA VAL A 42 12.10 -4.26 0.99
C VAL A 42 10.80 -4.51 0.22
N LEU A 43 10.41 -5.77 0.04
CA LEU A 43 9.15 -6.12 -0.63
C LEU A 43 7.93 -5.67 0.18
N VAL A 44 7.90 -5.89 1.49
CA VAL A 44 6.76 -5.49 2.35
C VAL A 44 6.68 -3.96 2.45
N GLU A 45 7.79 -3.27 2.65
CA GLU A 45 7.84 -1.80 2.67
C GLU A 45 7.37 -1.20 1.33
N GLY A 46 7.79 -1.80 0.21
CA GLY A 46 7.34 -1.41 -1.13
C GLY A 46 5.84 -1.61 -1.33
N GLN A 47 5.26 -2.67 -0.77
CA GLN A 47 3.80 -2.88 -0.82
C GLN A 47 3.04 -1.85 0.03
N ILE A 48 3.51 -1.55 1.24
CA ILE A 48 2.91 -0.50 2.10
C ILE A 48 2.93 0.84 1.36
N HIS A 49 4.08 1.21 0.79
CA HIS A 49 4.21 2.43 0.00
C HIS A 49 3.27 2.46 -1.19
N SER A 50 3.18 1.37 -1.97
CA SER A 50 2.29 1.29 -3.12
C SER A 50 0.82 1.51 -2.74
N ILE A 51 0.36 0.95 -1.61
CA ILE A 51 -1.02 1.17 -1.13
C ILE A 51 -1.27 2.65 -0.85
N ASN A 52 -0.31 3.34 -0.23
CA ASN A 52 -0.43 4.78 0.04
C ASN A 52 -0.53 5.59 -1.26
N GLU A 53 0.32 5.29 -2.24
CA GLU A 53 0.29 5.96 -3.55
C GLU A 53 -1.02 5.69 -4.31
N PHE A 54 -1.59 4.48 -4.22
CA PHE A 54 -2.89 4.18 -4.82
C PHE A 54 -4.04 4.97 -4.17
N GLU A 55 -3.99 5.23 -2.87
CA GLU A 55 -4.97 6.12 -2.21
C GLU A 55 -4.84 7.56 -2.68
N HIS A 56 -3.61 8.06 -2.86
CA HIS A 56 -3.37 9.39 -3.43
C HIS A 56 -3.90 9.48 -4.86
N LEU A 57 -3.63 8.47 -5.69
CA LEU A 57 -4.14 8.40 -7.05
C LEU A 57 -5.67 8.40 -7.09
N LYS A 58 -6.32 7.60 -6.23
CA LYS A 58 -7.79 7.59 -6.12
C LYS A 58 -8.33 8.99 -5.82
N LYS A 59 -7.77 9.70 -4.84
CA LYS A 59 -8.18 11.06 -4.49
C LYS A 59 -7.99 12.04 -5.66
N ALA A 60 -6.90 11.91 -6.40
CA ALA A 60 -6.67 12.74 -7.58
C ALA A 60 -7.74 12.50 -8.66
N ILE A 61 -8.09 11.23 -8.91
CA ILE A 61 -9.17 10.86 -9.84
C ILE A 61 -10.51 11.42 -9.37
N ASP A 62 -10.83 11.29 -8.07
CA ASP A 62 -12.07 11.83 -7.50
C ASP A 62 -12.16 13.36 -7.73
N LEU A 63 -11.07 14.10 -7.50
CA LEU A 63 -11.01 15.55 -7.73
C LEU A 63 -11.19 15.92 -9.21
N VAL A 64 -10.50 15.24 -10.12
CA VAL A 64 -10.65 15.47 -11.57
C VAL A 64 -12.08 15.18 -12.00
N THR A 65 -12.68 14.12 -11.47
CA THR A 65 -14.07 13.74 -11.78
C THR A 65 -15.06 14.81 -11.30
N LEU A 66 -14.87 15.36 -10.10
CA LEU A 66 -15.67 16.49 -9.62
C LEU A 66 -15.57 17.71 -10.54
N GLN A 67 -14.36 18.06 -10.98
CA GLN A 67 -14.16 19.18 -11.90
C GLN A 67 -14.81 18.96 -13.27
N LEU A 68 -14.82 17.73 -13.77
CA LEU A 68 -15.52 17.37 -15.01
C LEU A 68 -17.03 17.58 -14.86
N PHE A 69 -17.63 17.12 -13.75
CA PHE A 69 -19.05 17.35 -13.48
C PHE A 69 -19.39 18.83 -13.33
N ASP A 70 -18.57 19.60 -12.61
CA ASP A 70 -18.76 21.05 -12.47
C ASP A 70 -18.73 21.77 -13.82
N THR A 71 -17.81 21.38 -14.70
CA THR A 71 -17.70 21.94 -16.05
C THR A 71 -18.90 21.58 -16.90
N GLN A 72 -19.34 20.32 -16.85
CA GLN A 72 -20.52 19.85 -17.57
C GLN A 72 -21.79 20.58 -17.10
N ASN A 73 -21.96 20.76 -15.79
CA ASN A 73 -23.10 21.47 -15.23
C ASN A 73 -23.14 22.94 -15.66
N LYS A 74 -21.98 23.61 -15.75
CA LYS A 74 -21.87 24.99 -16.25
C LYS A 74 -22.20 25.12 -17.73
N ILE A 75 -21.92 24.10 -18.55
CA ILE A 75 -22.27 24.11 -19.99
C ILE A 75 -23.78 23.89 -20.19
N ASN A 76 -24.40 23.08 -19.32
CA ASN A 76 -25.82 22.73 -19.41
C ASN A 76 -26.76 23.72 -18.69
N SER A 77 -26.23 24.74 -18.00
CA SER A 77 -26.97 25.81 -17.33
C SER A 77 -27.01 27.06 -18.19
#